data_AF-A0A426Z479-F1
#
_entry.id   AF-A0A426Z479-F1
#
_cell.length_a   1.000
_cell.length_b   1.000
_cell.length_c   1.000
_cell.angle_alpha   90.00
_cell.angle_beta   90.00
_cell.angle_gamma   90.00
#
_symmetry.space_group_name_H-M   'P 1'
#
loop_
_entity.id
_entity.type
_entity.pdbx_description
1 polymer ?
#
loop_
_entity_poly.entity_id
_entity_poly.type
_entity_poly.pdbx_seq_one_letter_code
_entity_poly.pdbx_strand_id
1 'polypeptide(L)'
;MEGGATGGTDAELVSKTLQFEHKLFYFDLKENPRGRYLKISEKTSATRSTIIVPVDGIVWFLELFGYYISTDEQDAFSKELKLDTKVAGADRSSIILPLSSLKQFHEMIGHFVAITKDRRDATTGADVRTLEPAQV
;
A
#
# COMPACT_ATOMS: atom_id res chain seq x y z
N MET A 1 15.46 13.35 25.56
CA MET A 1 14.05 13.32 25.11
C MET A 1 14.08 13.61 23.62
N GLU A 2 14.00 12.56 22.83
CA GLU A 2 14.25 12.59 21.39
C GLU A 2 12.93 12.71 20.63
N GLY A 3 12.89 13.65 19.68
CA GLY A 3 12.18 13.57 18.40
C GLY A 3 10.70 13.24 18.40
N GLY A 4 9.86 14.29 18.38
CA GLY A 4 8.43 14.16 18.17
C GLY A 4 8.05 13.57 16.81
N ALA A 5 7.04 12.71 16.83
CA ALA A 5 6.18 12.44 15.68
C ALA A 5 4.80 13.00 15.99
N THR A 6 4.59 14.27 15.63
CA THR A 6 3.26 14.78 15.30
C THR A 6 2.73 13.98 14.10
N GLY A 7 1.55 13.38 14.19
CA GLY A 7 0.91 12.76 13.01
C GLY A 7 -0.46 12.20 13.32
N GLY A 8 -1.50 12.83 12.77
CA GLY A 8 -2.91 12.58 13.06
C GLY A 8 -3.41 11.14 12.91
N THR A 9 -4.60 10.97 13.48
CA THR A 9 -5.41 9.77 13.74
C THR A 9 -5.75 8.93 12.51
N ASP A 10 -4.76 8.32 11.88
CA ASP A 10 -4.99 7.33 10.83
C ASP A 10 -5.04 5.93 11.45
N ALA A 11 -6.22 5.32 11.42
CA ALA A 11 -6.47 4.00 11.98
C ALA A 11 -5.64 2.95 11.25
N GLU A 12 -4.82 2.21 11.99
CA GLU A 12 -4.03 1.11 11.45
C GLU A 12 -4.89 -0.14 11.34
N LEU A 13 -4.99 -0.70 10.14
CA LEU A 13 -5.80 -1.88 9.88
C LEU A 13 -4.95 -3.15 9.93
N VAL A 14 -3.84 -3.15 9.19
CA VAL A 14 -2.92 -4.29 9.06
C VAL A 14 -1.52 -3.77 8.81
N SER A 15 -0.53 -4.35 9.49
CA SER A 15 0.88 -4.01 9.30
C SER A 15 1.69 -5.28 9.06
N LYS A 16 2.60 -5.21 8.08
CA LYS A 16 3.54 -6.29 7.75
C LYS A 16 4.92 -5.71 7.46
N THR A 17 5.95 -6.54 7.60
CA THR A 17 7.33 -6.16 7.30
C THR A 17 7.97 -7.15 6.32
N LEU A 18 8.89 -6.63 5.52
CA LEU A 18 9.75 -7.43 4.64
C LEU A 18 11.18 -6.94 4.81
N GLN A 19 12.07 -7.82 5.26
CA GLN A 19 13.50 -7.54 5.31
C GLN A 19 14.18 -8.15 4.10
N PHE A 20 15.02 -7.36 3.43
CA PHE A 20 15.85 -7.83 2.34
C PHE A 20 17.22 -7.17 2.42
N GLU A 21 18.28 -7.98 2.47
CA GLU A 21 19.65 -7.52 2.75
C GLU A 21 19.71 -6.61 4.00
N HIS A 22 20.13 -5.36 3.83
CA HIS A 22 20.26 -4.32 4.85
C HIS A 22 19.06 -3.35 4.87
N LYS A 23 17.99 -3.65 4.11
CA LYS A 23 16.80 -2.84 4.01
C LYS A 23 15.62 -3.50 4.71
N LEU A 24 14.85 -2.70 5.43
CA LEU A 24 13.61 -3.10 6.08
C LEU A 24 12.44 -2.30 5.52
N PHE A 25 11.49 -2.99 4.94
CA PHE A 25 10.26 -2.41 4.42
C PHE A 25 9.11 -2.62 5.40
N TYR A 26 8.36 -1.56 5.67
CA TYR A 26 7.12 -1.59 6.44
C TYR A 26 5.95 -1.33 5.50
N PHE A 27 4.90 -2.13 5.63
CA PHE A 27 3.67 -2.05 4.87
C PHE A 27 2.52 -1.86 5.84
N ASP A 28 2.00 -0.65 5.92
CA ASP A 28 0.93 -0.30 6.85
C ASP A 28 -0.32 0.04 6.04
N LEU A 29 -1.33 -0.83 6.06
CA LEU A 29 -2.65 -0.52 5.53
C LEU A 29 -3.39 0.31 6.58
N LYS A 30 -3.70 1.56 6.22
CA LYS A 30 -4.31 2.54 7.12
C LYS A 30 -5.58 3.11 6.52
N GLU A 31 -6.40 3.69 7.39
CA GLU A 31 -7.67 4.33 7.05
C GLU A 31 -7.78 5.69 7.71
N ASN A 32 -8.24 6.67 6.94
CA ASN A 32 -8.57 8.00 7.42
C ASN A 32 -9.87 8.49 6.73
N PRO A 33 -10.41 9.66 7.09
CA PRO A 33 -11.65 10.16 6.49
C PRO A 33 -11.61 10.35 4.96
N ARG A 34 -10.43 10.36 4.33
CA ARG A 34 -10.28 10.43 2.85
C ARG A 34 -10.27 9.05 2.18
N GLY A 35 -10.20 7.97 2.95
CA GLY A 35 -10.22 6.60 2.47
C GLY A 35 -9.06 5.76 3.01
N ARG A 36 -8.92 4.56 2.42
CA ARG A 36 -7.88 3.60 2.77
C ARG A 36 -6.67 3.74 1.85
N TYR A 37 -5.48 3.55 2.40
CA TYR A 37 -4.24 3.62 1.66
C TYR A 37 -3.20 2.67 2.27
N LEU A 38 -2.28 2.19 1.43
CA LEU A 38 -1.12 1.44 1.84
C LEU A 38 0.08 2.39 1.95
N LYS A 39 0.63 2.52 3.16
CA LYS A 39 1.88 3.22 3.41
C LYS A 39 3.03 2.24 3.30
N ILE A 40 4.00 2.53 2.45
CA ILE A 40 5.18 1.70 2.26
C ILE A 40 6.41 2.51 2.66
N SER A 41 7.10 2.07 3.70
CA SER A 41 8.30 2.75 4.19
C SER A 41 9.54 1.88 4.01
N GLU A 42 10.52 2.39 3.27
CA GLU A 42 11.88 1.82 3.24
C GLU A 42 12.69 2.41 4.39
N LYS A 43 13.28 1.55 5.23
CA LYS A 43 14.25 1.93 6.25
C LYS A 43 15.60 1.29 5.91
N THR A 44 16.62 2.12 5.80
CA THR A 44 18.02 1.72 5.76
C THR A 44 18.71 2.16 7.06
N SER A 45 20.00 1.88 7.21
CA SER A 45 20.79 2.40 8.34
C SER A 45 20.91 3.93 8.33
N ALA A 46 20.76 4.57 7.16
CA ALA A 46 20.99 6.00 6.99
C ALA A 46 19.70 6.82 6.86
N THR A 47 18.68 6.25 6.21
CA THR A 47 17.50 7.01 5.78
C THR A 47 16.21 6.21 5.97
N ARG A 48 15.10 6.95 6.03
CA ARG A 48 13.75 6.40 5.98
C ARG A 48 12.96 7.15 4.92
N SER A 49 12.56 6.45 3.86
CA SER A 49 11.73 7.00 2.78
C SER A 49 10.36 6.36 2.82
N THR A 50 9.33 7.07 2.38
CA THR A 50 7.95 6.56 2.39
C THR A 50 7.18 6.98 1.16
N ILE A 51 6.46 6.03 0.58
CA ILE A 51 5.43 6.29 -0.43
C ILE A 51 4.05 5.89 0.11
N ILE A 52 3.02 6.46 -0.48
CA ILE A 52 1.62 6.16 -0.16
C ILE A 52 0.92 5.72 -1.44
N VAL A 53 0.25 4.58 -1.39
CA VAL A 53 -0.52 4.03 -2.49
C VAL A 53 -2.00 3.99 -2.08
N PRO A 54 -2.88 4.81 -2.67
CA PRO A 54 -4.32 4.70 -2.43
C PRO A 54 -4.82 3.30 -2.77
N VAL A 55 -5.77 2.75 -2.00
CA VAL A 55 -6.31 1.40 -2.25
C VAL A 55 -6.95 1.30 -3.63
N ASP A 56 -7.52 2.38 -4.16
CA ASP A 56 -8.11 2.35 -5.51
C ASP A 56 -7.08 2.13 -6.63
N GLY A 57 -5.81 2.48 -6.39
CA GLY A 57 -4.71 2.26 -7.34
C GLY A 57 -3.85 1.02 -7.05
N ILE A 58 -4.14 0.27 -5.97
CA ILE A 58 -3.24 -0.80 -5.50
C ILE A 58 -3.19 -2.01 -6.44
N VAL A 59 -4.28 -2.30 -7.16
CA VAL A 59 -4.31 -3.39 -8.16
C VAL A 59 -3.39 -3.08 -9.33
N TRP A 60 -3.48 -1.87 -9.88
CA TRP A 60 -2.57 -1.42 -10.93
C TRP A 60 -1.12 -1.38 -10.44
N PHE A 61 -0.89 -0.94 -9.20
CA PHE A 61 0.43 -0.98 -8.60
C PHE A 61 0.99 -2.40 -8.51
N LEU A 62 0.18 -3.41 -8.16
CA LEU A 62 0.59 -4.82 -8.17
C LEU A 62 0.92 -5.32 -9.58
N GLU A 63 0.07 -5.02 -10.57
CA GLU A 63 0.28 -5.40 -11.98
C GLU A 63 1.59 -4.86 -12.55
N LEU A 64 2.01 -3.66 -12.13
CA LEU A 64 3.31 -3.07 -12.50
C LEU A 64 4.48 -3.97 -12.11
N PHE A 65 4.46 -4.55 -10.90
CA PHE A 65 5.48 -5.52 -10.49
C PHE A 65 5.39 -6.81 -11.32
N GLY A 66 4.17 -7.30 -11.59
CA GLY A 66 3.96 -8.47 -12.44
C GLY A 66 4.59 -8.31 -13.83
N TYR A 67 4.47 -7.11 -14.42
CA TYR A 67 5.13 -6.76 -15.68
C TYR A 67 6.66 -6.87 -15.57
N TYR A 68 7.29 -6.21 -14.58
CA TYR A 68 8.75 -6.22 -14.44
C TYR A 68 9.32 -7.60 -14.05
N ILE A 69 8.57 -8.41 -13.30
CA ILE A 69 8.96 -9.79 -12.96
C ILE A 69 8.91 -10.69 -14.20
N SER A 70 7.98 -10.44 -15.12
CA SER A 70 7.78 -11.25 -16.33
C SER A 70 8.63 -10.77 -17.52
N THR A 71 9.25 -9.60 -17.41
CA THR A 71 10.11 -9.02 -18.46
C THR A 71 11.53 -9.56 -18.29
N ASP A 72 12.15 -10.04 -19.37
CA ASP A 72 13.53 -10.51 -19.36
C ASP A 72 14.48 -9.36 -18.98
N GLU A 73 15.58 -9.63 -18.26
CA GLU A 73 16.46 -8.60 -17.68
C GLU A 73 17.02 -7.64 -18.75
N GLN A 74 17.09 -8.08 -20.01
CA GLN A 74 17.59 -7.29 -21.15
C GLN A 74 16.54 -6.33 -21.75
N ASP A 75 15.23 -6.58 -21.52
CA ASP A 75 14.11 -5.75 -22.02
C ASP A 75 13.54 -4.81 -20.94
N ALA A 76 14.07 -4.86 -19.73
CA ALA A 76 13.70 -3.97 -18.63
C ALA A 76 14.17 -2.51 -18.81
N PHE A 77 14.70 -2.15 -19.99
CA PHE A 77 15.12 -0.79 -20.29
C PHE A 77 13.92 0.14 -20.54
N SER A 78 13.66 0.97 -19.54
CA SER A 78 13.11 2.32 -19.68
C SER A 78 11.72 2.43 -20.32
N LYS A 79 10.70 1.80 -19.73
CA LYS A 79 9.40 2.50 -19.67
C LYS A 79 9.52 3.54 -18.57
N GLU A 80 10.10 4.68 -18.91
CA GLU A 80 9.74 5.91 -18.21
C GLU A 80 8.24 6.05 -18.46
N LEU A 81 7.44 5.61 -17.48
CA LEU A 81 6.03 5.89 -17.49
C LEU A 81 6.00 7.41 -17.40
N LYS A 82 5.79 8.07 -18.55
CA LYS A 82 5.46 9.49 -18.62
C LYS A 82 4.12 9.63 -17.96
N LEU A 83 4.12 9.52 -16.63
CA LEU A 83 3.05 9.98 -15.81
C LEU A 83 3.07 11.47 -16.10
N ASP A 84 2.09 11.95 -16.85
CA ASP A 84 1.83 13.37 -17.12
C ASP A 84 1.36 14.04 -15.81
N THR A 85 2.04 13.70 -14.72
CA THR A 85 1.78 14.22 -13.41
C THR A 85 2.63 15.44 -13.34
N LYS A 86 1.95 16.56 -13.57
CA LYS A 86 2.28 17.84 -13.01
C LYS A 86 2.33 17.72 -11.47
N VAL A 87 3.26 16.95 -10.91
CA VAL A 87 3.70 17.10 -9.52
C VAL A 87 4.68 18.26 -9.55
N ALA A 88 4.11 19.47 -9.53
CA ALA A 88 4.87 20.69 -9.27
C ALA A 88 5.17 20.74 -7.76
N GLY A 89 6.24 20.08 -7.34
CA GLY A 89 6.65 20.09 -5.94
C GLY A 89 8.03 19.49 -5.76
N ALA A 90 8.86 20.15 -4.96
CA ALA A 90 10.19 19.69 -4.57
C ALA A 90 10.17 18.42 -3.68
N ASP A 91 8.98 17.98 -3.26
CA ASP A 91 8.78 16.97 -2.23
C ASP A 91 8.47 15.58 -2.84
N ARG A 92 9.47 14.99 -3.51
CA ARG A 92 9.38 13.65 -4.10
C ARG A 92 10.00 12.63 -3.16
N SER A 93 9.20 11.69 -2.69
CA SER A 93 9.70 10.51 -1.97
C SER A 93 9.84 9.32 -2.92
N SER A 94 10.93 8.58 -2.77
CA SER A 94 11.22 7.35 -3.53
C SER A 94 11.67 6.24 -2.59
N ILE A 95 11.40 5.01 -2.98
CA ILE A 95 11.96 3.79 -2.38
C ILE A 95 12.74 3.06 -3.47
N ILE A 96 13.76 2.29 -3.07
CA ILE A 96 14.69 1.60 -3.95
C ILE A 96 14.59 0.10 -3.68
N LEU A 97 14.02 -0.61 -4.65
CA LEU A 97 13.79 -2.04 -4.60
C LEU A 97 14.87 -2.79 -5.39
N PRO A 98 15.63 -3.69 -4.74
CA PRO A 98 16.49 -4.64 -5.47
C PRO A 98 15.66 -5.48 -6.43
N LEU A 99 16.15 -5.73 -7.65
CA LEU A 99 15.44 -6.57 -8.62
C LEU A 99 15.13 -7.96 -8.06
N SER A 100 16.06 -8.53 -7.29
CA SER A 100 15.93 -9.82 -6.60
C SER A 100 14.80 -9.86 -5.55
N SER A 101 14.32 -8.71 -5.07
CA SER A 101 13.23 -8.64 -4.09
C SER A 101 11.85 -8.42 -4.73
N LEU A 102 11.78 -8.12 -6.05
CA LEU A 102 10.52 -7.77 -6.73
C LEU A 102 9.44 -8.82 -6.55
N LYS A 103 9.78 -10.12 -6.66
CA LYS A 103 8.82 -11.21 -6.49
C LYS A 103 8.19 -11.23 -5.09
N GLN A 104 9.02 -11.10 -4.04
CA GLN A 104 8.54 -11.04 -2.66
C GLN A 104 7.71 -9.78 -2.41
N PHE A 105 8.10 -8.66 -3.02
CA PHE A 105 7.35 -7.40 -2.93
C PHE A 105 5.97 -7.50 -3.59
N HIS A 106 5.90 -8.13 -4.77
CA HIS A 106 4.65 -8.44 -5.47
C HIS A 106 3.75 -9.34 -4.64
N GLU A 107 4.27 -10.45 -4.10
CA GLU A 107 3.52 -11.35 -3.22
C GLU A 107 3.00 -10.61 -1.98
N MET A 108 3.83 -9.74 -1.38
CA MET A 108 3.43 -8.95 -0.22
C MET A 108 2.28 -8.00 -0.53
N ILE A 109 2.36 -7.24 -1.64
CA ILE A 109 1.28 -6.36 -2.08
C ILE A 109 0.02 -7.17 -2.42
N GLY A 110 0.18 -8.36 -3.01
CA GLY A 110 -0.91 -9.29 -3.30
C GLY A 110 -1.75 -9.64 -2.06
N HIS A 111 -1.10 -9.84 -0.90
CA HIS A 111 -1.81 -10.04 0.36
C HIS A 111 -2.68 -8.83 0.75
N PHE A 112 -2.18 -7.61 0.58
CA PHE A 112 -2.96 -6.40 0.86
C PHE A 112 -4.11 -6.21 -0.14
N VAL A 113 -3.91 -6.57 -1.41
CA VAL A 113 -4.99 -6.59 -2.42
C VAL A 113 -6.11 -7.53 -1.99
N ALA A 114 -5.79 -8.74 -1.51
CA ALA A 114 -6.80 -9.68 -1.00
C ALA A 114 -7.58 -9.09 0.18
N ILE A 115 -6.88 -8.55 1.19
CA ILE A 115 -7.49 -7.93 2.37
C ILE A 115 -8.44 -6.77 2.00
N THR A 116 -8.08 -5.98 0.98
CA THR A 116 -8.90 -4.83 0.57
C THR A 116 -10.18 -5.24 -0.17
N LYS A 117 -10.20 -6.43 -0.78
CA LYS A 117 -11.37 -7.05 -1.42
C LYS A 117 -12.32 -7.69 -0.41
N ASP A 118 -11.82 -8.52 0.49
CA ASP A 118 -12.64 -9.25 1.48
C ASP A 118 -13.48 -8.34 2.38
N ARG A 119 -13.00 -7.12 2.65
CA ARG A 119 -13.76 -6.14 3.47
C ARG A 119 -14.88 -5.40 2.73
N ARG A 120 -14.92 -5.41 1.39
CA ARG A 120 -16.06 -4.83 0.66
C ARG A 120 -17.31 -5.71 0.77
N ASP A 121 -17.13 -7.02 0.97
CA ASP A 121 -18.25 -7.97 1.01
C ASP A 121 -18.92 -8.08 2.39
N ALA A 122 -18.31 -7.55 3.45
CA ALA A 122 -18.84 -7.65 4.82
C ALA A 122 -19.86 -6.54 5.19
N THR A 123 -20.07 -5.51 4.36
CA THR A 123 -20.93 -4.35 4.72
C THR A 123 -22.30 -4.38 4.03
N THR A 124 -22.61 -5.40 3.21
CA THR A 124 -23.92 -5.54 2.52
C THR A 124 -24.70 -6.74 3.06
N GLY A 125 -24.77 -6.85 4.39
CA GLY A 125 -25.51 -7.90 5.09
C GLY A 125 -26.07 -7.43 6.42
N ALA A 126 -26.56 -6.19 6.50
CA ALA A 126 -27.39 -5.76 7.62
C ALA A 126 -28.83 -6.20 7.36
N ASP A 127 -29.09 -7.42 7.81
CA ASP A 127 -30.36 -8.11 7.90
C ASP A 127 -31.46 -7.20 8.49
N VAL A 128 -32.64 -7.24 7.86
CA VAL A 128 -33.85 -6.52 8.25
C VAL A 128 -34.27 -7.00 9.63
N ARG A 129 -33.98 -6.20 10.66
CA ARG A 129 -34.50 -6.46 12.01
C ARG A 129 -36.00 -6.16 12.05
N THR A 130 -36.75 -7.25 11.96
CA THR A 130 -38.05 -7.55 12.57
C THR A 130 -38.79 -6.36 13.20
N LEU A 131 -39.93 -6.00 12.61
CA LEU A 131 -40.94 -5.17 13.26
C LEU A 131 -41.58 -5.96 14.41
N GLU A 132 -41.47 -5.46 15.64
CA GLU A 132 -42.22 -5.97 16.79
C GLU A 132 -43.73 -5.69 16.61
N PRO A 133 -44.63 -6.64 16.93
CA PRO A 133 -46.05 -6.37 16.92
C PRO A 133 -46.46 -5.57 18.18
N ALA A 134 -47.25 -4.52 17.95
CA ALA A 134 -47.83 -3.68 18.99
C ALA A 134 -48.69 -4.52 19.97
N GLN A 135 -48.44 -4.38 21.27
CA GLN A 135 -49.32 -4.92 22.30
C GLN A 135 -50.41 -3.89 22.64
N VAL A 136 -51.66 -4.39 22.68
CA VAL A 136 -52.90 -3.70 23.10
C VAL A 136 -52.99 -3.66 24.62
#